data_AF-A0A2V7JWL4-F1
#
_entry.id   AF-A0A2V7JWL4-F1
#
_cell.length_a   1.000
_cell.length_b   1.000
_cell.length_c   1.000
_cell.angle_alpha   90.00
_cell.angle_beta   90.00
_cell.angle_gamma   90.00
#
_symmetry.space_group_name_H-M   'P 1'
#
loop_
_entity.id
_entity.type
_entity.pdbx_description
1 polymer ?
#
loop_
_entity_poly.entity_id
_entity_poly.type
_entity_poly.pdbx_seq_one_letter_code
_entity_poly.pdbx_strand_id
1 'polypeptide(L)'
;MRLVASALPLAAAAVTSAALGCSGPVAAVAASPAWATMAAGQSLQLRAMPEDGKGKTLSSRVIRWSSSDTSVARVDTSGLVTGVAVGAATITATSEGKSGTVAITVGTGGSGAASNPPPPNECATPRAEWVWCDDFEQDRLSKYFEYDDANGHFVRVGGVGVGGSFAMRARWDAGQVSAGSLHLAMGKTPQRYFKSIDAGTALYRELFWRVYVRLQPGWRGGGADKLSRAISFASATWAEAMAAQVWSGTSPGPDQNYLTLDPASGTEAAGCAGSVRCGAQRPSTPTPRQGAGTASRPTPS
;
A
#
# COMPACT_ATOMS: atom_id res chain seq x y z
N MET A 1 10.80 5.59 -5.49
CA MET A 1 9.89 5.21 -4.38
C MET A 1 9.29 6.48 -3.79
N ARG A 2 7.96 6.56 -3.66
CA ARG A 2 7.26 7.71 -3.06
C ARG A 2 6.63 7.31 -1.74
N LEU A 3 6.70 8.16 -0.72
CA LEU A 3 6.04 7.98 0.58
C LEU A 3 5.21 9.20 0.99
N VAL A 4 3.99 8.99 1.48
CA VAL A 4 3.06 10.05 1.93
C VAL A 4 2.52 9.70 3.32
N ALA A 5 2.43 10.68 4.23
CA ALA A 5 1.88 10.50 5.57
C ALA A 5 1.18 11.79 6.10
N SER A 6 0.25 11.65 7.06
CA SER A 6 -0.42 12.77 7.76
C SER A 6 -0.09 12.77 9.26
N ALA A 7 0.02 13.97 9.87
CA ALA A 7 0.29 14.17 11.29
C ALA A 7 -0.76 15.10 11.93
N LEU A 8 -1.28 14.74 13.12
CA LEU A 8 -2.24 15.52 13.92
C LEU A 8 -1.70 15.66 15.38
N PRO A 9 -1.91 16.80 16.07
CA PRO A 9 -1.47 16.99 17.44
C PRO A 9 -2.37 16.26 18.45
N LEU A 10 -1.80 15.77 19.57
CA LEU A 10 -2.52 15.01 20.61
C LEU A 10 -2.47 15.72 21.97
N ALA A 11 -3.63 15.93 22.60
CA ALA A 11 -3.77 16.17 24.03
C ALA A 11 -4.07 14.84 24.74
N ALA A 12 -3.39 14.56 25.85
CA ALA A 12 -3.52 13.30 26.59
C ALA A 12 -4.65 13.38 27.64
N ALA A 13 -5.52 12.36 27.67
CA ALA A 13 -6.35 12.05 28.83
C ALA A 13 -6.43 10.52 28.98
N ALA A 14 -6.19 10.04 30.20
CA ALA A 14 -6.27 8.62 30.56
C ALA A 14 -7.74 8.16 30.62
N VAL A 15 -8.02 6.93 30.17
CA VAL A 15 -9.32 6.28 30.34
C VAL A 15 -9.13 4.81 30.74
N THR A 16 -9.84 4.40 31.79
CA THR A 16 -10.01 3.04 32.29
C THR A 16 -10.84 2.19 31.34
N SER A 17 -10.42 0.94 31.14
CA SER A 17 -11.01 -0.01 30.18
C SER A 17 -12.37 -0.55 30.62
N ALA A 18 -13.36 -0.46 29.72
CA ALA A 18 -14.51 -1.35 29.65
C ALA A 18 -14.68 -1.82 28.19
N ALA A 19 -14.83 -3.13 28.00
CA ALA A 19 -15.04 -3.73 26.68
C ALA A 19 -16.47 -3.41 26.19
N LEU A 20 -16.57 -2.51 25.21
CA LEU A 20 -17.80 -2.19 24.49
C LEU A 20 -17.48 -2.13 22.99
N GLY A 21 -18.32 -2.73 22.17
CA GLY A 21 -18.21 -2.64 20.71
C GLY A 21 -18.06 -1.19 20.26
N CYS A 22 -17.33 -0.96 19.17
CA CYS A 22 -16.94 0.37 18.71
C CYS A 22 -18.18 1.21 18.33
N SER A 23 -18.79 1.88 19.30
CA SER A 23 -19.95 2.74 19.12
C SER A 23 -19.58 4.18 19.45
N GLY A 24 -19.66 5.01 18.41
CA GLY A 24 -19.45 6.45 18.45
C GLY A 24 -19.89 7.07 17.12
N PRO A 25 -20.27 8.36 17.09
CA PRO A 25 -20.61 9.04 15.85
C PRO A 25 -19.39 9.15 14.95
N VAL A 26 -19.59 9.13 13.63
CA VAL A 26 -18.52 9.41 12.67
C VAL A 26 -18.08 10.87 12.82
N ALA A 27 -16.79 11.08 13.08
CA ALA A 27 -16.17 12.40 13.14
C ALA A 27 -15.49 12.77 11.81
N ALA A 28 -14.92 11.79 11.11
CA ALA A 28 -14.23 11.97 9.83
C ALA A 28 -14.41 10.74 8.92
N VAL A 29 -14.17 10.93 7.61
CA VAL A 29 -14.11 9.83 6.63
C VAL A 29 -12.80 9.95 5.86
N ALA A 30 -11.90 8.99 6.03
CA ALA A 30 -10.68 8.91 5.25
C ALA A 30 -10.96 8.18 3.93
N ALA A 31 -10.78 8.86 2.79
CA ALA A 31 -10.95 8.28 1.46
C ALA A 31 -9.59 8.03 0.80
N SER A 32 -9.40 6.86 0.18
CA SER A 32 -8.13 6.48 -0.45
C SER A 32 -8.31 5.78 -1.80
N PRO A 33 -7.35 5.98 -2.73
CA PRO A 33 -6.29 6.99 -2.69
C PRO A 33 -6.87 8.42 -2.74
N ALA A 34 -6.11 9.44 -2.30
CA ALA A 34 -6.58 10.84 -2.33
C ALA A 34 -6.75 11.40 -3.77
N TRP A 35 -6.06 10.78 -4.74
CA TRP A 35 -6.21 11.09 -6.15
C TRP A 35 -5.84 9.88 -7.03
N ALA A 36 -6.35 9.86 -8.26
CA ALA A 36 -5.97 8.88 -9.27
C ALA A 36 -6.09 9.44 -10.68
N THR A 37 -5.30 8.88 -11.60
CA THR A 37 -5.43 9.11 -13.03
C THR A 37 -5.76 7.78 -13.71
N MET A 38 -6.71 7.78 -14.64
CA MET A 38 -7.17 6.59 -15.34
C MET A 38 -7.54 6.90 -16.80
N ALA A 39 -7.65 5.86 -17.63
CA ALA A 39 -8.18 6.02 -18.98
C ALA A 39 -9.71 5.94 -18.99
N ALA A 40 -10.35 6.51 -20.02
CA ALA A 40 -11.76 6.25 -20.28
C ALA A 40 -12.00 4.74 -20.47
N GLY A 41 -13.09 4.22 -19.91
CA GLY A 41 -13.45 2.80 -19.89
C GLY A 41 -12.74 1.95 -18.84
N GLN A 42 -11.78 2.49 -18.08
CA GLN A 42 -11.14 1.76 -16.98
C GLN A 42 -11.92 1.89 -15.68
N SER A 43 -11.61 1.01 -14.72
CA SER A 43 -12.17 1.09 -13.37
C SER A 43 -11.09 1.11 -12.28
N LEU A 44 -11.40 1.73 -11.15
CA LEU A 44 -10.55 1.86 -9.96
C LEU A 44 -11.39 1.68 -8.70
N GLN A 45 -10.98 0.77 -7.81
CA GLN A 45 -11.63 0.62 -6.51
C GLN A 45 -11.13 1.68 -5.53
N LEU A 46 -12.04 2.48 -5.00
CA LEU A 46 -11.77 3.37 -3.87
C LEU A 46 -12.09 2.69 -2.54
N ARG A 47 -11.49 3.21 -1.47
CA ARG A 47 -11.80 2.81 -0.08
C ARG A 47 -12.19 4.05 0.70
N ALA A 48 -13.11 3.88 1.63
CA ALA A 48 -13.47 4.90 2.60
C ALA A 48 -13.56 4.27 3.99
N MET A 49 -12.96 4.92 4.98
CA MET A 49 -12.88 4.47 6.36
C MET A 49 -13.47 5.57 7.26
N PRO A 50 -14.71 5.40 7.74
CA PRO A 50 -15.29 6.28 8.75
C PRO A 50 -14.55 6.11 10.09
N GLU A 51 -14.28 7.20 10.77
CA GLU A 51 -13.55 7.23 12.04
C GLU A 51 -14.30 8.02 13.11
N ASP A 52 -14.15 7.61 14.37
CA ASP A 52 -14.66 8.37 15.51
C ASP A 52 -13.76 9.58 15.84
N GLY A 53 -14.17 10.40 16.82
CA GLY A 53 -13.40 11.58 17.25
C GLY A 53 -12.02 11.28 17.86
N LYS A 54 -11.65 10.00 17.99
CA LYS A 54 -10.35 9.54 18.49
C LYS A 54 -9.49 8.91 17.38
N GLY A 55 -9.99 8.87 16.14
CA GLY A 55 -9.30 8.27 14.99
C GLY A 55 -9.39 6.75 14.95
N LYS A 56 -10.38 6.14 15.61
CA LYS A 56 -10.63 4.69 15.53
C LYS A 56 -11.59 4.40 14.38
N THR A 57 -11.25 3.44 13.54
CA THR A 57 -12.08 3.02 12.40
C THR A 57 -13.40 2.38 12.85
N LEU A 58 -14.49 2.75 12.17
CA LEU A 58 -15.85 2.27 12.40
C LEU A 58 -16.27 1.36 11.23
N SER A 59 -16.29 0.04 11.45
CA SER A 59 -16.45 -0.98 10.39
C SER A 59 -17.89 -1.28 9.96
N SER A 60 -18.90 -0.81 10.70
CA SER A 60 -20.33 -1.06 10.44
C SER A 60 -21.10 0.19 10.01
N ARG A 61 -20.44 1.09 9.26
CA ARG A 61 -21.01 2.36 8.82
C ARG A 61 -21.34 2.34 7.33
N VAL A 62 -22.51 2.88 6.99
CA VAL A 62 -22.96 3.00 5.61
C VAL A 62 -22.24 4.15 4.94
N ILE A 63 -21.58 3.86 3.82
CA ILE A 63 -20.86 4.83 3.01
C ILE A 63 -21.68 5.10 1.75
N ARG A 64 -21.93 6.37 1.46
CA ARG A 64 -22.57 6.83 0.22
C ARG A 64 -21.54 7.49 -0.67
N TRP A 65 -21.47 7.03 -1.91
CA TRP A 65 -20.54 7.57 -2.90
C TRP A 65 -21.27 8.50 -3.86
N SER A 66 -20.58 9.54 -4.32
CA SER A 66 -21.07 10.46 -5.36
C SER A 66 -19.91 10.97 -6.22
N SER A 67 -20.22 11.38 -7.44
CA SER A 67 -19.25 12.03 -8.35
C SER A 67 -19.71 13.45 -8.63
N SER A 68 -18.76 14.39 -8.70
CA SER A 68 -19.03 15.77 -9.14
C SER A 68 -19.39 15.84 -10.63
N ASP A 69 -18.94 14.88 -11.43
CA ASP A 69 -19.21 14.81 -12.87
C ASP A 69 -19.27 13.35 -13.34
N THR A 70 -20.49 12.83 -13.50
CA THR A 70 -20.75 11.46 -13.96
C THR A 70 -20.55 11.25 -15.47
N SER A 71 -20.33 12.34 -16.22
CA SER A 71 -19.93 12.27 -17.63
C SER A 71 -18.42 12.05 -17.77
N VAL A 72 -17.64 12.37 -16.73
CA VAL A 72 -16.19 12.13 -16.66
C VAL A 72 -15.87 10.86 -15.88
N ALA A 73 -16.40 10.68 -14.67
CA ALA A 73 -16.17 9.49 -13.85
C ALA A 73 -17.42 9.11 -13.03
N ARG A 74 -17.79 7.83 -13.07
CA ARG A 74 -18.93 7.27 -12.31
C ARG A 74 -18.40 6.45 -11.15
N VAL A 75 -19.12 6.42 -10.04
CA VAL A 75 -18.81 5.57 -8.88
C VAL A 75 -20.05 4.80 -8.48
N ASP A 76 -19.89 3.52 -8.15
CA ASP A 76 -21.00 2.68 -7.66
C ASP A 76 -21.11 2.70 -6.12
N THR A 77 -22.07 1.92 -5.59
CA THR A 77 -22.30 1.84 -4.13
C THR A 77 -21.18 1.16 -3.36
N SER A 78 -20.32 0.38 -4.03
CA SER A 78 -19.15 -0.28 -3.45
C SER A 78 -17.90 0.60 -3.48
N GLY A 79 -17.94 1.75 -4.15
CA GLY A 79 -16.78 2.62 -4.36
C GLY A 79 -15.95 2.27 -5.60
N LEU A 80 -16.47 1.45 -6.51
CA LEU A 80 -15.82 1.17 -7.79
C LEU A 80 -16.07 2.35 -8.75
N VAL A 81 -15.01 3.06 -9.09
CA VAL A 81 -15.03 4.16 -10.04
C VAL A 81 -14.82 3.62 -11.46
N THR A 82 -15.55 4.14 -12.45
CA THR A 82 -15.36 3.89 -13.88
C THR A 82 -15.16 5.21 -14.61
N GLY A 83 -14.05 5.35 -15.35
CA GLY A 83 -13.78 6.50 -16.19
C GLY A 83 -14.67 6.48 -17.44
N VAL A 84 -15.31 7.59 -17.76
CA VAL A 84 -16.27 7.69 -18.87
C VAL A 84 -15.69 8.50 -20.03
N ALA A 85 -15.21 9.70 -19.75
CA ALA A 85 -14.64 10.60 -20.76
C ALA A 85 -13.48 11.40 -20.17
N VAL A 86 -12.62 11.93 -21.04
CA VAL A 86 -11.47 12.75 -20.65
C VAL A 86 -11.93 13.96 -19.84
N GLY A 87 -11.29 14.20 -18.70
CA GLY A 87 -11.66 15.30 -17.82
C GLY A 87 -11.23 15.06 -16.38
N ALA A 88 -11.69 15.91 -15.47
CA ALA A 88 -11.49 15.74 -14.03
C ALA A 88 -12.83 15.66 -13.30
N ALA A 89 -12.92 14.78 -12.31
CA ALA A 89 -14.08 14.61 -11.44
C ALA A 89 -13.61 14.37 -10.00
N THR A 90 -14.35 14.87 -9.02
CA THR A 90 -14.13 14.57 -7.61
C THR A 90 -15.15 13.53 -7.15
N ILE A 91 -14.66 12.44 -6.59
CA ILE A 91 -15.48 11.39 -5.98
C ILE A 91 -15.55 11.63 -4.47
N THR A 92 -16.76 11.64 -3.91
CA THR A 92 -17.00 11.94 -2.50
C THR A 92 -17.63 10.73 -1.81
N ALA A 93 -16.99 10.25 -0.75
CA ALA A 93 -17.54 9.27 0.18
C ALA A 93 -18.14 9.99 1.40
N THR A 94 -19.40 9.72 1.73
CA THR A 94 -20.11 10.35 2.84
C THR A 94 -20.67 9.30 3.80
N SER A 95 -20.46 9.50 5.10
CA SER A 95 -21.02 8.70 6.18
C SER A 95 -21.46 9.61 7.32
N GLU A 96 -22.71 9.50 7.76
CA GLU A 96 -23.29 10.31 8.86
C GLU A 96 -23.04 11.82 8.73
N GLY A 97 -23.07 12.35 7.50
CA GLY A 97 -22.85 13.78 7.23
C GLY A 97 -21.38 14.22 7.23
N LYS A 98 -20.42 13.30 7.41
CA LYS A 98 -18.98 13.52 7.22
C LYS A 98 -18.53 12.98 5.87
N SER A 99 -17.52 13.60 5.27
CA SER A 99 -17.09 13.26 3.92
C SER A 99 -15.57 13.19 3.77
N GLY A 100 -15.13 12.29 2.90
CA GLY A 100 -13.78 12.21 2.34
C GLY A 100 -13.85 12.32 0.82
N THR A 101 -12.82 12.86 0.18
CA THR A 101 -12.81 13.11 -1.27
C THR A 101 -11.62 12.50 -1.97
N VAL A 102 -11.80 12.16 -3.24
CA VAL A 102 -10.78 11.62 -4.15
C VAL A 102 -10.84 12.37 -5.47
N ALA A 103 -9.72 12.96 -5.89
CA ALA A 103 -9.62 13.60 -7.21
C ALA A 103 -9.32 12.57 -8.31
N ILE A 104 -10.18 12.47 -9.32
CA ILE A 104 -10.03 11.59 -10.48
C ILE A 104 -9.72 12.42 -11.71
N THR A 105 -8.70 12.03 -12.47
CA THR A 105 -8.42 12.54 -13.82
C THR A 105 -8.55 11.41 -14.83
N VAL A 106 -9.39 11.59 -15.83
CA VAL A 106 -9.58 10.64 -16.93
C VAL A 106 -8.87 11.17 -18.18
N GLY A 107 -8.03 10.34 -18.80
CA GLY A 107 -7.26 10.67 -20.00
C GLY A 107 -7.55 9.74 -21.18
N THR A 108 -6.98 10.04 -22.35
CA THR A 108 -7.21 9.37 -23.65
C THR A 108 -6.57 7.98 -23.79
N GLY A 109 -6.15 7.34 -22.70
CA GLY A 109 -5.80 5.92 -22.63
C GLY A 109 -4.65 5.44 -23.53
N GLY A 110 -3.48 5.30 -22.93
CA GLY A 110 -2.70 4.07 -23.11
C GLY A 110 -3.02 3.10 -21.97
N SER A 111 -3.46 1.88 -22.34
CA SER A 111 -3.72 0.65 -21.56
C SER A 111 -3.60 0.66 -20.03
N GLY A 112 -4.63 0.15 -19.34
CA GLY A 112 -4.79 0.11 -17.88
C GLY A 112 -3.65 -0.48 -17.03
N ALA A 113 -3.79 -0.23 -15.72
CA ALA A 113 -2.87 -0.47 -14.60
C ALA A 113 -1.72 0.53 -14.46
N ALA A 114 -1.93 1.69 -13.80
CA ALA A 114 -0.86 2.60 -13.36
C ALA A 114 0.31 2.74 -14.37
N SER A 115 -0.01 2.78 -15.66
CA SER A 115 0.91 2.39 -16.74
C SER A 115 1.53 3.57 -17.46
N ASN A 116 1.10 4.81 -17.14
CA ASN A 116 1.93 5.94 -17.48
C ASN A 116 3.17 5.85 -16.59
N PRO A 117 4.36 5.68 -17.18
CA PRO A 117 5.56 5.75 -16.37
C PRO A 117 5.59 7.11 -15.65
N PRO A 118 6.19 7.18 -14.45
CA PRO A 118 6.34 8.45 -13.75
C PRO A 118 6.91 9.50 -14.70
N PRO A 119 6.44 10.76 -14.63
CA PRO A 119 7.06 11.82 -15.41
C PRO A 119 8.56 11.85 -15.08
N PRO A 120 9.43 12.07 -16.07
CA PRO A 120 10.86 12.13 -15.83
C PRO A 120 11.17 13.20 -14.79
N ASN A 121 12.10 12.90 -13.87
CA ASN A 121 12.57 13.84 -12.85
C ASN A 121 11.47 14.37 -11.90
N GLU A 122 10.49 13.53 -11.57
CA GLU A 122 9.38 13.88 -10.68
C GLU A 122 9.82 14.34 -9.27
N CYS A 123 10.99 13.91 -8.80
CA CYS A 123 11.50 14.26 -7.48
C CYS A 123 12.37 15.53 -7.49
N ALA A 124 12.48 16.26 -8.61
CA ALA A 124 13.12 17.58 -8.64
C ALA A 124 12.31 18.66 -7.94
N THR A 125 10.99 18.52 -7.91
CA THR A 125 10.08 19.42 -7.19
C THR A 125 9.19 18.57 -6.29
N PRO A 126 9.69 18.18 -5.10
CA PRO A 126 8.93 17.36 -4.18
C PRO A 126 7.63 18.06 -3.80
N ARG A 127 6.53 17.29 -3.77
CA ARG A 127 5.26 17.81 -3.28
C ARG A 127 5.27 17.85 -1.75
N ALA A 128 4.55 18.81 -1.16
CA ALA A 128 4.53 19.02 0.28
C ALA A 128 4.04 17.79 1.08
N GLU A 129 3.21 16.94 0.47
CA GLU A 129 2.74 15.72 1.11
C GLU A 129 3.74 14.54 1.05
N TRP A 130 4.85 14.67 0.31
CA TRP A 130 5.84 13.60 0.20
C TRP A 130 6.82 13.65 1.36
N VAL A 131 6.88 12.56 2.12
CA VAL A 131 7.91 12.35 3.14
C VAL A 131 9.26 12.04 2.47
N TRP A 132 9.21 11.25 1.39
CA TRP A 132 10.38 10.90 0.60
C TRP A 132 10.00 10.66 -0.86
N CYS A 133 10.89 11.08 -1.75
CA CYS A 133 10.82 10.79 -3.18
C CYS A 133 12.22 10.48 -3.67
N ASP A 134 12.38 9.30 -4.28
CA ASP A 134 13.58 9.00 -5.05
C ASP A 134 13.20 8.36 -6.39
N ASP A 135 13.44 9.11 -7.46
CA ASP A 135 13.34 8.71 -8.87
C ASP A 135 14.72 8.35 -9.43
N PHE A 136 15.77 8.43 -8.60
CA PHE A 136 17.15 8.13 -8.91
C PHE A 136 17.79 9.06 -9.94
N GLU A 137 17.16 10.15 -10.37
CA GLU A 137 17.79 11.12 -11.27
C GLU A 137 18.96 11.85 -10.58
N GLN A 138 18.87 12.01 -9.27
CA GLN A 138 19.95 12.46 -8.40
C GLN A 138 20.55 11.27 -7.64
N ASP A 139 21.86 11.31 -7.38
CA ASP A 139 22.46 10.32 -6.48
C ASP A 139 22.09 10.65 -5.03
N ARG A 140 21.15 9.87 -4.49
CA ARG A 140 20.67 9.96 -3.11
C ARG A 140 21.00 8.71 -2.31
N LEU A 141 21.91 7.86 -2.76
CA LEU A 141 22.25 6.61 -2.05
C LEU A 141 22.71 6.88 -0.60
N SER A 142 23.39 8.00 -0.38
CA SER A 142 23.81 8.46 0.95
C SER A 142 22.67 8.85 1.89
N LYS A 143 21.40 8.88 1.44
CA LYS A 143 20.23 9.18 2.27
C LYS A 143 19.61 7.93 2.91
N TYR A 144 19.82 6.77 2.30
CA TYR A 144 19.50 5.47 2.89
C TYR A 144 20.42 5.21 4.09
N PHE A 145 19.90 4.60 5.14
CA PHE A 145 20.73 4.30 6.33
C PHE A 145 21.54 3.01 6.15
N GLU A 146 21.09 2.14 5.25
CA GLU A 146 21.76 0.90 4.87
C GLU A 146 21.46 0.62 3.40
N TYR A 147 22.46 0.10 2.70
CA TYR A 147 22.41 -0.21 1.28
C TYR A 147 23.37 -1.37 1.00
N ASP A 148 22.86 -2.41 0.35
CA ASP A 148 23.62 -3.56 -0.13
C ASP A 148 23.55 -3.60 -1.65
N ASP A 149 24.70 -3.54 -2.31
CA ASP A 149 24.82 -3.58 -3.77
C ASP A 149 24.90 -5.00 -4.34
N ALA A 150 24.99 -6.01 -3.46
CA ALA A 150 25.24 -7.42 -3.74
C ALA A 150 26.26 -7.66 -4.87
N ASN A 151 27.49 -7.17 -4.72
CA ASN A 151 28.56 -7.27 -5.72
C ASN A 151 28.23 -6.56 -7.04
N GLY A 152 27.51 -5.44 -6.97
CA GLY A 152 27.11 -4.66 -8.15
C GLY A 152 25.87 -5.17 -8.89
N HIS A 153 25.14 -6.11 -8.30
CA HIS A 153 23.88 -6.63 -8.83
C HIS A 153 22.70 -5.71 -8.56
N PHE A 154 22.75 -4.85 -7.54
CA PHE A 154 21.74 -3.81 -7.26
C PHE A 154 22.36 -2.43 -7.21
N VAL A 155 22.36 -1.74 -8.35
CA VAL A 155 23.13 -0.50 -8.54
C VAL A 155 22.32 0.56 -9.25
N ARG A 156 22.62 1.83 -8.95
CA ARG A 156 22.07 2.98 -9.67
C ARG A 156 22.72 3.07 -11.05
N VAL A 157 21.93 3.00 -12.11
CA VAL A 157 22.41 2.96 -13.50
C VAL A 157 21.58 3.91 -14.36
N GLY A 158 22.23 4.61 -15.29
CA GLY A 158 21.56 5.43 -16.31
C GLY A 158 21.09 4.59 -17.49
N GLY A 159 20.06 5.03 -18.22
CA GLY A 159 19.55 4.31 -19.39
C GLY A 159 18.62 3.13 -19.09
N VAL A 160 18.43 2.80 -17.82
CA VAL A 160 17.55 1.69 -17.40
C VAL A 160 16.21 2.17 -16.83
N GLY A 161 16.09 3.46 -16.52
CA GLY A 161 14.87 4.11 -16.12
C GLY A 161 13.94 4.41 -17.29
N VAL A 162 12.84 5.08 -16.99
CA VAL A 162 11.82 5.47 -17.98
C VAL A 162 12.44 6.43 -18.98
N GLY A 163 12.25 6.20 -20.28
CA GLY A 163 12.76 7.11 -21.31
C GLY A 163 14.29 7.23 -21.32
N GLY A 164 15.01 6.23 -20.78
CA GLY A 164 16.47 6.24 -20.67
C GLY A 164 17.01 6.96 -19.43
N SER A 165 16.15 7.27 -18.45
CA SER A 165 16.52 7.92 -17.20
C SER A 165 17.33 6.99 -16.27
N PHE A 166 17.66 7.46 -15.06
CA PHE A 166 18.30 6.61 -14.06
C PHE A 166 17.30 5.70 -13.35
N ALA A 167 17.76 4.53 -12.91
CA ALA A 167 17.02 3.70 -11.96
C ALA A 167 17.97 2.78 -11.17
N MET A 168 17.47 2.20 -10.09
CA MET A 168 18.10 1.05 -9.45
C MET A 168 17.87 -0.20 -10.31
N ARG A 169 18.94 -0.72 -10.88
CA ARG A 169 18.94 -1.96 -11.63
C ARG A 169 19.28 -3.10 -10.68
N ALA A 170 18.39 -4.08 -10.60
CA ALA A 170 18.64 -5.36 -9.96
C ALA A 170 18.95 -6.45 -11.02
N ARG A 171 19.94 -7.30 -10.77
CA ARG A 171 20.34 -8.43 -11.62
C ARG A 171 20.37 -9.71 -10.81
N TRP A 172 19.68 -10.74 -11.28
CA TRP A 172 19.73 -12.07 -10.69
C TRP A 172 20.34 -13.06 -11.67
N ASP A 173 21.29 -13.84 -11.19
CA ASP A 173 21.69 -15.07 -11.86
C ASP A 173 20.73 -16.20 -11.50
N ALA A 174 20.68 -17.25 -12.33
CA ALA A 174 19.85 -18.40 -12.04
C ALA A 174 20.22 -19.01 -10.68
N GLY A 175 19.22 -19.13 -9.78
CA GLY A 175 19.39 -19.63 -8.42
C GLY A 175 19.77 -18.59 -7.36
N GLN A 176 19.96 -17.32 -7.73
CA GLN A 176 20.14 -16.23 -6.75
C GLN A 176 18.81 -15.88 -6.06
N VAL A 177 18.87 -15.66 -4.75
CA VAL A 177 17.70 -15.34 -3.90
C VAL A 177 17.68 -13.88 -3.41
N SER A 178 18.74 -13.12 -3.65
CA SER A 178 18.83 -11.68 -3.37
C SER A 178 19.68 -11.00 -4.45
N ALA A 179 19.35 -9.75 -4.76
CA ALA A 179 20.18 -8.90 -5.61
C ALA A 179 20.72 -7.67 -4.88
N GLY A 180 20.33 -7.43 -3.62
CA GLY A 180 20.70 -6.26 -2.82
C GLY A 180 19.49 -5.58 -2.16
N SER A 181 19.71 -4.46 -1.46
CA SER A 181 18.65 -3.75 -0.74
C SER A 181 18.92 -2.25 -0.55
N LEU A 182 17.86 -1.48 -0.33
CA LEU A 182 17.91 -0.07 0.08
C LEU A 182 17.01 0.10 1.31
N HIS A 183 17.55 0.57 2.43
CA HIS A 183 16.79 0.77 3.66
C HIS A 183 16.66 2.26 4.01
N LEU A 184 15.40 2.70 4.12
CA LEU A 184 15.03 4.06 4.47
C LEU A 184 14.45 4.09 5.89
N ALA A 185 14.82 5.10 6.68
CA ALA A 185 14.25 5.35 7.99
C ALA A 185 13.58 6.72 8.00
N MET A 186 12.49 6.85 8.76
CA MET A 186 11.74 8.09 8.93
C MET A 186 11.08 8.12 10.30
N GLY A 187 10.80 9.32 10.81
CA GLY A 187 10.20 9.51 12.12
C GLY A 187 11.14 9.05 13.23
N LYS A 188 10.56 8.73 14.38
CA LYS A 188 11.30 8.23 15.54
C LYS A 188 11.91 6.87 15.25
N THR A 189 13.23 6.76 15.40
CA THR A 189 13.95 5.51 15.21
C THR A 189 14.41 4.91 16.54
N PRO A 190 14.46 3.58 16.66
CA PRO A 190 14.73 2.91 17.93
C PRO A 190 16.20 2.97 18.35
N GLN A 191 17.11 3.30 17.44
CA GLN A 191 18.56 3.33 17.66
C GLN A 191 19.23 4.43 16.83
N ARG A 192 20.39 4.92 17.30
CA ARG A 192 21.20 5.94 16.62
C ARG A 192 21.75 5.52 15.24
N TYR A 193 21.76 4.22 14.94
CA TYR A 193 22.22 3.68 13.66
C TYR A 193 21.33 4.12 12.49
N PHE A 194 20.03 4.27 12.74
CA PHE A 194 19.10 4.72 11.73
C PHE A 194 19.30 6.21 11.44
N LYS A 195 19.63 6.53 10.20
CA LYS A 195 19.62 7.90 9.69
C LYS A 195 18.23 8.19 9.15
N SER A 196 17.38 8.83 9.96
CA SER A 196 16.07 9.31 9.51
C SER A 196 16.23 10.35 8.41
N ILE A 197 15.39 10.26 7.39
CA ILE A 197 15.35 11.22 6.27
C ILE A 197 14.56 12.50 6.56
N ASP A 198 13.84 12.52 7.68
CA ASP A 198 13.18 13.68 8.26
C ASP A 198 13.91 14.13 9.55
N ALA A 199 13.28 14.99 10.35
CA ALA A 199 13.84 15.47 11.61
C ALA A 199 14.00 14.36 12.69
N GLY A 200 13.59 13.12 12.42
CA GLY A 200 13.68 12.01 13.37
C GLY A 200 12.71 12.09 14.54
N THR A 201 11.74 13.01 14.49
CA THR A 201 10.81 13.30 15.58
C THR A 201 9.35 13.08 15.20
N ALA A 202 9.06 12.92 13.90
CA ALA A 202 7.69 12.79 13.40
C ALA A 202 7.02 11.50 13.89
N LEU A 203 5.70 11.59 14.09
CA LEU A 203 4.82 10.46 14.36
C LEU A 203 3.88 10.30 13.18
N TYR A 204 4.01 9.17 12.48
CA TYR A 204 3.17 8.83 11.34
C TYR A 204 2.09 7.84 11.76
N ARG A 205 0.83 8.12 11.42
CA ARG A 205 -0.29 7.21 11.66
C ARG A 205 -0.62 6.33 10.47
N GLU A 206 -0.44 6.90 9.28
CA GLU A 206 -0.69 6.24 8.01
C GLU A 206 0.51 6.40 7.10
N LEU A 207 0.84 5.35 6.38
CA LEU A 207 1.92 5.34 5.43
C LEU A 207 1.42 4.79 4.10
N PHE A 208 1.55 5.61 3.06
CA PHE A 208 1.31 5.19 1.68
C PHE A 208 2.63 5.15 0.96
N TRP A 209 2.95 4.06 0.27
CA TRP A 209 4.14 4.00 -0.58
C TRP A 209 3.86 3.47 -1.99
N ARG A 210 4.68 3.92 -2.94
CA ARG A 210 4.65 3.50 -4.34
C ARG A 210 6.04 3.16 -4.84
N VAL A 211 6.17 2.06 -5.56
CA VAL A 211 7.38 1.62 -6.27
C VAL A 211 7.00 1.35 -7.73
N TYR A 212 7.82 1.83 -8.66
CA TYR A 212 7.71 1.49 -10.07
C TYR A 212 8.74 0.41 -10.39
N VAL A 213 8.31 -0.65 -11.06
CA VAL A 213 9.16 -1.78 -11.41
C VAL A 213 9.06 -2.02 -12.90
N ARG A 214 10.21 -2.23 -13.54
CA ARG A 214 10.30 -2.62 -14.94
C ARG A 214 11.05 -3.94 -15.01
N LEU A 215 10.39 -4.95 -15.55
CA LEU A 215 11.03 -6.23 -15.87
C LEU A 215 11.67 -6.13 -17.26
N GLN A 216 12.79 -6.84 -17.44
CA GLN A 216 13.40 -6.98 -18.75
C GLN A 216 12.50 -7.80 -19.69
N PRO A 217 12.48 -7.49 -21.01
CA PRO A 217 11.75 -8.30 -21.98
C PRO A 217 12.15 -9.78 -21.88
N GLY A 218 11.15 -10.67 -21.85
CA GLY A 218 11.39 -12.12 -21.78
C GLY A 218 11.85 -12.65 -20.43
N TRP A 219 11.69 -11.90 -19.33
CA TRP A 219 11.90 -12.41 -17.98
C TRP A 219 11.04 -13.65 -17.69
N ARG A 220 11.66 -14.70 -17.11
CA ARG A 220 11.01 -16.00 -16.83
C ARG A 220 11.08 -16.44 -15.35
N GLY A 221 11.69 -15.64 -14.47
CA GLY A 221 12.06 -16.03 -13.11
C GLY A 221 10.96 -15.98 -12.05
N GLY A 222 9.67 -16.07 -12.42
CA GLY A 222 8.57 -15.67 -11.52
C GLY A 222 8.60 -14.16 -11.27
N GLY A 223 7.80 -13.65 -10.34
CA GLY A 223 8.03 -12.28 -9.90
C GLY A 223 9.22 -12.18 -8.93
N ALA A 224 9.69 -10.97 -8.62
CA ALA A 224 10.84 -10.69 -7.74
C ALA A 224 10.64 -11.03 -6.24
N ASP A 225 9.80 -12.02 -5.89
CA ASP A 225 9.32 -12.32 -4.55
C ASP A 225 9.10 -11.04 -3.73
N LYS A 226 9.94 -10.74 -2.72
CA LYS A 226 9.83 -9.55 -1.86
C LYS A 226 10.33 -8.29 -2.56
N LEU A 227 9.40 -7.54 -3.16
CA LEU A 227 9.68 -6.28 -3.84
C LEU A 227 9.90 -5.10 -2.87
N SER A 228 9.07 -4.99 -1.82
CA SER A 228 9.23 -3.94 -0.81
C SER A 228 8.62 -4.33 0.53
N ARG A 229 9.13 -3.75 1.62
CA ARG A 229 8.62 -3.94 2.98
C ARG A 229 8.60 -2.62 3.73
N ALA A 230 7.57 -2.41 4.54
CA ALA A 230 7.49 -1.36 5.54
C ALA A 230 7.41 -2.02 6.93
N ILE A 231 8.17 -1.51 7.89
CA ILE A 231 8.23 -2.03 9.26
C ILE A 231 8.07 -0.86 10.23
N SER A 232 7.25 -1.05 11.26
CA SER A 232 7.21 -0.20 12.45
C SER A 232 7.87 -0.93 13.61
N PHE A 233 8.80 -0.27 14.31
CA PHE A 233 9.46 -0.82 15.49
C PHE A 233 8.85 -0.24 16.77
N ALA A 234 8.61 -1.11 17.75
CA ALA A 234 8.07 -0.77 19.06
C ALA A 234 9.16 -0.46 20.10
N SER A 235 10.39 -0.92 19.88
CA SER A 235 11.45 -0.84 20.89
C SER A 235 12.87 -0.74 20.31
N ALA A 236 13.81 -0.33 21.16
CA ALA A 236 15.25 -0.37 20.91
C ALA A 236 15.83 -1.78 20.72
N THR A 237 15.05 -2.82 21.04
CA THR A 237 15.41 -4.24 20.86
C THR A 237 14.81 -4.83 19.59
N TRP A 238 14.43 -3.99 18.62
CA TRP A 238 13.92 -4.41 17.30
C TRP A 238 12.59 -5.18 17.35
N ALA A 239 11.77 -4.98 18.39
CA ALA A 239 10.43 -5.54 18.41
C ALA A 239 9.61 -4.92 17.27
N GLU A 240 9.11 -5.75 16.35
CA GLU A 240 8.27 -5.32 15.24
C GLU A 240 6.82 -5.12 15.73
N ALA A 241 6.35 -3.88 15.71
CA ALA A 241 4.95 -3.56 15.96
C ALA A 241 4.10 -3.84 14.73
N MET A 242 4.64 -3.62 13.53
CA MET A 242 3.93 -3.88 12.28
C MET A 242 4.90 -4.22 11.15
N ALA A 243 4.50 -5.15 10.28
CA ALA A 243 5.13 -5.37 8.99
C ALA A 243 4.08 -5.42 7.88
N ALA A 244 4.37 -4.76 6.77
CA ALA A 244 3.59 -4.82 5.54
C ALA A 244 4.53 -5.05 4.35
N GLN A 245 4.12 -5.91 3.42
CA GLN A 245 4.96 -6.35 2.31
C GLN A 245 4.22 -6.26 0.99
N VAL A 246 4.93 -5.81 -0.05
CA VAL A 246 4.55 -6.05 -1.45
C VAL A 246 5.48 -7.12 -1.96
N TRP A 247 4.91 -8.25 -2.37
CA TRP A 247 5.65 -9.28 -3.05
C TRP A 247 4.98 -9.64 -4.37
N SER A 248 5.66 -10.42 -5.20
CA SER A 248 5.06 -11.15 -6.30
C SER A 248 4.97 -12.63 -5.95
N GLY A 249 3.96 -13.33 -6.45
CA GLY A 249 3.71 -14.73 -6.08
C GLY A 249 4.87 -15.68 -6.39
N THR A 250 4.94 -16.77 -5.62
CA THR A 250 5.95 -17.82 -5.74
C THR A 250 5.89 -18.52 -7.10
N SER A 251 7.07 -18.81 -7.66
CA SER A 251 7.22 -19.62 -8.87
C SER A 251 7.80 -21.00 -8.52
N PRO A 252 7.25 -22.11 -9.06
CA PRO A 252 6.07 -22.17 -9.94
C PRO A 252 4.78 -22.05 -9.12
N GLY A 253 3.85 -21.20 -9.56
CA GLY A 253 2.59 -21.01 -8.83
C GLY A 253 1.57 -20.18 -9.61
N PRO A 254 0.27 -20.34 -9.30
CA PRO A 254 -0.80 -19.61 -9.99
C PRO A 254 -0.71 -18.07 -9.81
N ASP A 255 0.03 -17.61 -8.80
CA ASP A 255 0.12 -16.21 -8.41
C ASP A 255 1.37 -15.50 -8.98
N GLN A 256 2.18 -16.18 -9.80
CA GLN A 256 3.46 -15.68 -10.33
C GLN A 256 3.36 -14.37 -11.14
N ASN A 257 2.16 -14.02 -11.61
CA ASN A 257 1.90 -12.82 -12.41
C ASN A 257 1.21 -11.70 -11.61
N TYR A 258 0.99 -11.89 -10.31
CA TYR A 258 0.30 -10.92 -9.47
C TYR A 258 1.22 -10.38 -8.37
N LEU A 259 1.11 -9.09 -8.10
CA LEU A 259 1.62 -8.51 -6.85
C LEU A 259 0.61 -8.83 -5.74
N THR A 260 1.08 -9.44 -4.66
CA THR A 260 0.28 -9.66 -3.46
C THR A 260 0.75 -8.73 -2.35
N LEU A 261 -0.21 -8.34 -1.52
CA LEU A 261 -0.01 -7.54 -0.32
C LEU A 261 -0.24 -8.44 0.89
N ASP A 262 0.78 -8.61 1.73
CA ASP A 262 0.59 -9.19 3.05
C ASP A 262 -0.09 -8.11 3.94
N PRO A 263 -1.24 -8.39 4.57
CA PRO A 263 -1.89 -7.42 5.44
C PRO A 263 -0.93 -6.91 6.52
N ALA A 264 -0.93 -5.59 6.76
CA ALA A 264 -0.26 -5.01 7.91
C ALA A 264 -0.82 -5.68 9.17
N SER A 265 0.01 -6.42 9.89
CA SER A 265 -0.29 -6.97 11.21
C SER A 265 0.30 -6.04 12.25
N GLY A 266 -0.54 -5.21 12.88
CA GLY A 266 -0.12 -4.30 13.95
C GLY A 266 -0.36 -4.90 15.32
N THR A 267 0.51 -4.67 16.32
CA THR A 267 0.16 -4.84 17.73
C THR A 267 -0.39 -3.52 18.28
N GLU A 268 -1.59 -3.54 18.87
CA GLU A 268 -2.06 -2.39 19.65
C GLU A 268 -1.25 -2.27 20.97
N ALA A 269 -1.39 -1.16 21.69
CA ALA A 269 -0.68 -0.93 22.96
C ALA A 269 -0.92 -2.01 24.04
N ALA A 270 -1.93 -2.87 23.85
CA ALA A 270 -2.25 -4.03 24.68
C ALA A 270 -1.68 -5.38 24.15
N GLY A 271 -0.96 -5.39 23.02
CA GLY A 271 -0.31 -6.58 22.46
C GLY A 271 -1.19 -7.49 21.58
N CYS A 272 -2.40 -7.08 21.21
CA CYS A 272 -3.25 -7.86 20.31
C CYS A 272 -3.01 -7.49 18.82
N ALA A 273 -2.96 -8.52 17.96
CA ALA A 273 -2.75 -8.40 16.52
C ALA A 273 -4.00 -7.87 15.80
N GLY A 274 -3.96 -6.65 15.27
CA GLY A 274 -4.96 -6.10 14.36
C GLY A 274 -4.56 -6.36 12.91
N SER A 275 -5.30 -7.22 12.20
CA SER A 275 -5.10 -7.41 10.76
C SER A 275 -5.83 -6.32 9.97
N VAL A 276 -5.12 -5.51 9.18
CA VAL A 276 -5.76 -4.77 8.07
C VAL A 276 -5.90 -5.73 6.90
N ARG A 277 -6.99 -6.50 6.82
CA ARG A 277 -7.26 -7.35 5.66
C ARG A 277 -7.49 -6.46 4.43
N CYS A 278 -6.54 -6.41 3.51
CA CYS A 278 -6.79 -5.96 2.14
C CYS A 278 -7.65 -7.03 1.45
N GLY A 279 -8.98 -6.89 1.54
CA GLY A 279 -9.90 -7.83 0.91
C GLY A 279 -9.88 -7.71 -0.61
N ALA A 280 -9.38 -8.74 -1.29
CA ALA A 280 -9.99 -9.25 -2.51
C ALA A 280 -10.86 -10.44 -2.08
N GLN A 281 -12.14 -10.20 -1.78
CA GLN A 281 -13.08 -11.30 -1.56
C GLN A 281 -13.52 -11.84 -2.91
N ARG A 282 -13.18 -13.10 -3.19
CA ARG A 282 -13.99 -13.93 -4.09
C ARG A 282 -15.22 -14.39 -3.29
N PRO A 283 -16.46 -14.31 -3.81
CA PRO A 283 -17.59 -14.89 -3.11
C PRO A 283 -17.39 -16.41 -3.06
N SER A 284 -17.22 -16.98 -1.87
CA SER A 284 -17.35 -18.42 -1.67
C SER A 284 -18.84 -18.73 -1.52
N THR A 285 -19.48 -19.24 -2.57
CA THR A 285 -20.73 -19.98 -2.45
C THR A 285 -20.46 -21.22 -1.59
N PRO A 286 -21.23 -21.46 -0.51
CA PRO A 286 -21.08 -22.69 0.26
C PRO A 286 -21.74 -23.83 -0.52
N THR A 287 -20.94 -24.72 -1.09
CA THR A 287 -21.45 -26.01 -1.57
C THR A 287 -21.76 -26.89 -0.35
N PRO A 288 -22.99 -27.39 -0.16
CA PRO A 288 -23.29 -28.31 0.93
C PRO A 288 -22.58 -29.65 0.68
N ARG A 289 -21.75 -30.10 1.62
CA ARG A 289 -21.30 -31.50 1.64
C ARG A 289 -22.49 -32.39 1.99
N GLN A 290 -22.94 -33.17 1.03
CA GLN A 290 -23.77 -34.35 1.29
C GLN A 290 -22.98 -35.37 2.12
N GLY A 291 -23.68 -36.00 3.06
CA GLY A 291 -23.13 -36.95 4.02
C GLY A 291 -22.80 -38.31 3.44
N ALA A 292 -21.83 -38.95 4.07
CA ALA A 292 -21.65 -40.39 4.20
C ALA A 292 -20.80 -40.54 5.48
N GLY A 293 -21.30 -41.12 6.57
CA GLY A 293 -21.69 -42.52 6.66
C GLY A 293 -20.63 -43.21 7.51
N THR A 294 -20.92 -43.36 8.80
CA THR A 294 -20.12 -44.12 9.77
C THR A 294 -19.99 -45.57 9.32
N ALA A 295 -18.76 -46.09 9.21
CA ALA A 295 -18.50 -47.53 9.24
C ALA A 295 -17.09 -47.83 9.77
N SER A 296 -17.08 -48.76 10.72
CA SER A 296 -16.01 -49.28 11.57
C SER A 296 -14.92 -50.06 10.82
N ARG A 297 -13.70 -49.98 11.35
CA ARG A 297 -12.49 -50.71 11.00
C ARG A 297 -12.52 -52.16 11.57
N PRO A 298 -12.11 -53.19 10.80
CA PRO A 298 -11.58 -54.42 11.36
C PRO A 298 -10.05 -54.49 11.25
N THR A 299 -9.42 -55.02 12.29
CA THR A 299 -8.00 -55.42 12.39
C THR A 299 -7.74 -56.72 11.63
N PRO A 300 -6.55 -56.91 11.03
CA PRO A 300 -6.08 -58.23 10.65
C PRO A 300 -5.17 -58.84 11.74
N SER A 301 -5.33 -60.15 11.90
CA SER A 301 -4.47 -61.11 12.60
C SER A 301 -3.11 -61.25 11.95
#